data_AF-A0A645CAW6-F1
#
_entry.id   AF-A0A645CAW6-F1
#
_cell.length_a   1.000
_cell.length_b   1.000
_cell.length_c   1.000
_cell.angle_alpha   90.00
_cell.angle_beta   90.00
_cell.angle_gamma   90.00
#
_symmetry.space_group_name_H-M   'P 1'
#
loop_
_entity.id
_entity.type
_entity.pdbx_description
1 polymer ?
#
loop_
_entity_poly.entity_id
_entity_poly.type
_entity_poly.pdbx_seq_one_letter_code
_entity_poly.pdbx_strand_id
1 'polypeptide(L)'
;MVEEARRNSITINYTNSSIEDYNAKKKFSIITCTHSFPYYKDKKGTIEKFYDLLEEQGYVLLAQASERSFYDKIAMFIVKFTTTKARYLSPKEIKELTKGHFILEEEILIREKPYMPSIVLFKLRRK
;
A
#
# COMPACT_ATOMS: atom_id res chain seq x y z
N MET A 1 -12.49 13.20 6.01
CA MET A 1 -11.02 13.04 5.91
C MET A 1 -10.44 13.93 4.82
N VAL A 2 -10.86 13.81 3.55
CA VAL A 2 -10.32 14.67 2.47
C VAL A 2 -10.60 16.16 2.69
N GLU A 3 -11.83 16.53 3.08
CA GLU A 3 -12.18 17.93 3.39
C GLU A 3 -11.37 18.51 4.55
N GLU A 4 -11.05 17.67 5.54
CA GLU A 4 -10.21 18.08 6.68
C GLU A 4 -8.74 18.22 6.26
N ALA A 5 -8.24 17.33 5.41
CA ALA A 5 -6.89 17.44 4.87
C ALA A 5 -6.72 18.71 4.01
N ARG A 6 -7.74 19.08 3.21
CA ARG A 6 -7.77 20.32 2.40
C ARG A 6 -7.61 21.59 3.24
N ARG A 7 -8.12 21.60 4.48
CA ARG A 7 -7.95 22.74 5.38
C ARG A 7 -6.50 22.96 5.82
N ASN A 8 -5.68 21.91 5.77
CA ASN A 8 -4.30 21.91 6.25
C ASN A 8 -3.26 22.25 5.16
N SER A 9 -3.64 22.23 3.88
CA SER A 9 -2.74 22.67 2.80
C SER A 9 -3.52 23.09 1.56
N ILE A 10 -3.17 24.26 1.02
CA ILE A 10 -3.72 24.78 -0.24
C ILE A 10 -2.90 24.37 -1.47
N THR A 11 -1.70 23.80 -1.28
CA THR A 11 -0.78 23.44 -2.39
C THR A 11 -0.94 21.99 -2.85
N ILE A 12 -1.62 21.17 -2.05
CA ILE A 12 -1.86 19.76 -2.36
C ILE A 12 -3.16 19.63 -3.15
N ASN A 13 -3.12 18.88 -4.25
CA ASN A 13 -4.31 18.53 -5.00
C ASN A 13 -4.98 17.30 -4.37
N TYR A 14 -6.20 17.47 -3.88
CA TYR A 14 -6.96 16.39 -3.26
C TYR A 14 -8.04 15.88 -4.21
N THR A 15 -8.07 14.56 -4.42
CA THR A 15 -9.11 13.90 -5.23
C THR A 15 -9.83 12.86 -4.38
N ASN A 16 -11.15 12.82 -4.47
CA ASN A 16 -11.96 11.73 -3.90
C ASN A 16 -12.29 10.75 -5.04
N SER A 17 -11.59 9.62 -5.09
CA SER A 17 -11.74 8.59 -6.12
C SER A 17 -11.35 7.22 -5.55
N SER A 18 -11.94 6.17 -6.10
CA SER A 18 -11.38 4.82 -6.04
C SER A 18 -10.06 4.82 -6.84
N ILE A 19 -9.14 3.89 -6.54
CA ILE A 19 -7.91 3.77 -7.34
C ILE A 19 -8.19 3.16 -8.72
N GLU A 20 -9.20 2.30 -8.79
CA GLU A 20 -9.65 1.62 -10.00
C GLU A 20 -10.09 2.63 -11.07
N ASP A 21 -10.82 3.68 -10.66
CA ASP A 21 -11.36 4.70 -11.55
C ASP A 21 -10.42 5.91 -11.74
N TYR A 22 -9.36 6.01 -10.92
CA TYR A 22 -8.48 7.17 -10.93
C TYR A 22 -7.63 7.24 -12.19
N ASN A 23 -7.58 8.39 -12.84
CA ASN A 23 -6.68 8.65 -13.94
C ASN A 23 -5.99 10.00 -13.72
N ALA A 24 -4.68 10.04 -13.96
CA ALA A 24 -3.89 11.26 -13.83
C ALA A 24 -3.47 11.78 -15.20
N LYS A 25 -3.51 13.10 -15.39
CA LYS A 25 -2.99 13.75 -16.61
C LYS A 25 -1.46 13.69 -16.70
N LYS A 26 -0.79 13.51 -15.57
CA LYS A 26 0.66 13.40 -15.45
C LYS A 26 0.98 12.14 -14.66
N LYS A 27 2.12 11.55 -14.98
CA LYS A 27 2.68 10.45 -14.20
C LYS A 27 3.34 10.98 -12.92
N PHE A 28 3.57 10.08 -11.97
CA PHE A 28 4.20 10.41 -10.69
C PHE A 28 5.59 9.81 -10.61
N SER A 29 6.53 10.53 -10.00
CA SER A 29 7.85 9.98 -9.65
C SER A 29 7.75 9.02 -8.46
N ILE A 30 6.83 9.28 -7.52
CA ILE A 30 6.61 8.48 -6.32
C ILE A 30 5.12 8.33 -6.05
N ILE A 31 4.69 7.10 -5.77
CA ILE A 31 3.36 6.76 -5.23
C ILE A 31 3.55 6.18 -3.83
N THR A 32 2.84 6.73 -2.84
CA THR A 32 2.83 6.19 -1.48
C THR A 32 1.48 5.54 -1.18
N CYS A 33 1.49 4.29 -0.74
CA CYS A 33 0.30 3.56 -0.31
C CYS A 33 0.54 3.01 1.08
N THR A 34 0.03 3.71 2.10
CA THR A 34 0.22 3.37 3.51
C THR A 34 -1.09 2.90 4.11
N HIS A 35 -1.13 1.68 4.66
CA HIS A 35 -2.24 1.07 5.38
C HIS A 35 -3.52 0.76 4.58
N SER A 36 -3.75 1.38 3.42
CA SER A 36 -4.98 1.17 2.63
C SER A 36 -4.97 -0.08 1.74
N PHE A 37 -3.79 -0.54 1.30
CA PHE A 37 -3.67 -1.66 0.35
C PHE A 37 -4.40 -2.96 0.75
N PRO A 38 -4.39 -3.40 2.02
CA PRO A 38 -5.14 -4.58 2.46
C PRO A 38 -6.64 -4.52 2.13
N TYR A 39 -7.22 -3.32 2.08
CA TYR A 39 -8.64 -3.08 1.85
C TYR A 39 -9.03 -3.06 0.37
N TYR A 40 -8.07 -2.98 -0.55
CA TYR A 40 -8.39 -3.03 -1.98
C TYR A 40 -8.88 -4.42 -2.38
N LYS A 41 -9.98 -4.43 -3.16
CA LYS A 41 -10.61 -5.66 -3.63
C LYS A 41 -9.76 -6.33 -4.70
N ASP A 42 -9.39 -5.57 -5.73
CA ASP A 42 -8.49 -6.03 -6.79
C ASP A 42 -7.06 -5.53 -6.57
N LYS A 43 -6.29 -6.31 -5.80
CA LYS A 43 -4.90 -6.00 -5.51
C LYS A 43 -4.00 -6.07 -6.73
N LYS A 44 -4.29 -6.96 -7.68
CA LYS A 44 -3.47 -7.12 -8.90
C LYS A 44 -3.70 -5.94 -9.83
N GLY A 45 -4.95 -5.62 -10.14
CA GLY A 45 -5.30 -4.43 -10.92
C GLY A 45 -4.79 -3.14 -10.27
N THR A 46 -4.76 -3.06 -8.93
CA THR A 46 -4.16 -1.90 -8.25
C THR A 46 -2.66 -1.78 -8.49
N ILE A 47 -1.90 -2.88 -8.46
CA ILE A 47 -0.46 -2.88 -8.72
C ILE A 47 -0.18 -2.49 -10.18
N GLU A 48 -0.97 -3.00 -11.13
CA GLU A 48 -0.93 -2.59 -12.55
C GLU A 48 -1.24 -1.10 -12.70
N LYS A 49 -2.26 -0.61 -11.99
CA LYS A 49 -2.61 0.82 -11.99
C LYS A 49 -1.48 1.70 -11.45
N PHE A 50 -0.84 1.32 -10.35
CA PHE A 50 0.33 2.03 -9.84
C PHE A 50 1.47 2.04 -10.85
N TYR A 51 1.70 0.93 -11.55
CA TYR A 51 2.71 0.84 -12.61
C TYR A 51 2.42 1.84 -13.73
N ASP A 52 1.17 1.92 -14.20
CA ASP A 52 0.78 2.82 -15.28
C ASP A 52 0.87 4.31 -14.91
N LEU A 53 0.55 4.63 -13.65
CA LEU A 53 0.59 5.98 -13.11
C LEU A 53 2.01 6.48 -12.79
N LEU A 54 3.00 5.60 -12.69
CA LEU A 54 4.38 5.99 -12.41
C LEU A 54 5.14 6.44 -13.66
N GLU A 55 6.10 7.32 -13.49
CA GLU A 55 7.14 7.61 -14.50
C GLU A 55 8.11 6.43 -14.62
N GLU A 56 8.92 6.40 -15.68
CA GLU A 56 10.05 5.45 -15.75
C GLU A 56 10.97 5.64 -14.54
N GLN A 57 11.48 4.53 -13.98
CA GLN A 57 12.26 4.53 -12.74
C GLN A 57 11.53 5.08 -11.49
N GLY A 58 10.23 5.38 -11.59
CA GLY A 58 9.43 5.83 -10.45
C GLY A 58 9.24 4.75 -9.38
N TYR A 59 8.83 5.17 -8.18
CA TYR A 59 8.78 4.32 -7.00
C TYR A 59 7.38 4.17 -6.41
N VAL A 60 7.00 2.96 -6.01
CA VAL A 60 5.94 2.74 -5.04
C VAL A 60 6.56 2.50 -3.67
N LEU A 61 6.13 3.30 -2.68
CA LEU A 61 6.36 3.05 -1.26
C LEU A 61 5.10 2.43 -0.66
N LEU A 62 5.10 1.12 -0.50
CA LEU A 62 3.97 0.36 -0.02
C LEU A 62 4.20 -0.04 1.43
N ALA A 63 3.44 0.53 2.37
CA ALA A 63 3.49 0.16 3.77
C ALA A 63 2.18 -0.50 4.18
N GLN A 64 2.25 -1.68 4.78
CA GLN A 64 1.08 -2.35 5.36
C GLN A 64 1.49 -3.16 6.59
N ALA A 65 0.51 -3.43 7.45
CA ALA A 65 0.66 -4.52 8.41
C ALA A 65 0.83 -5.83 7.63
N SER A 66 1.69 -6.71 8.11
CA SER A 66 2.03 -7.96 7.47
C SER A 66 1.80 -9.11 8.44
N GLU A 67 1.09 -10.15 7.99
CA GLU A 67 0.91 -11.40 8.74
C GLU A 67 2.20 -12.22 8.70
N ARG A 68 3.23 -11.78 9.43
CA ARG A 68 4.57 -12.40 9.40
C ARG A 68 4.70 -13.53 10.42
N SER A 69 3.92 -13.49 11.51
CA SER A 69 3.94 -14.47 12.59
C SER A 69 2.56 -15.07 12.91
N PHE A 70 2.52 -16.19 13.64
CA PHE A 70 1.29 -16.79 14.14
C PHE A 70 0.53 -15.85 15.09
N TYR A 71 1.26 -15.01 15.84
CA TYR A 71 0.71 -13.95 16.67
C TYR A 71 0.02 -12.87 15.83
N ASP A 72 0.66 -12.43 14.73
CA ASP A 72 0.05 -11.48 13.81
C ASP A 72 -1.26 -12.05 13.24
N LYS A 73 -1.32 -13.35 12.91
CA LYS A 73 -2.57 -13.97 12.44
C LYS A 73 -3.69 -13.91 13.48
N ILE A 74 -3.39 -14.10 14.76
CA ILE A 74 -4.37 -14.02 15.86
C ILE A 74 -4.79 -12.56 16.11
N ALA A 75 -3.84 -11.63 16.18
CA ALA A 75 -4.11 -10.21 16.34
C ALA A 75 -4.93 -9.66 15.17
N MET A 76 -4.58 -10.04 13.94
CA MET A 76 -5.32 -9.66 12.74
C MET A 76 -6.68 -10.34 12.64
N PHE A 77 -6.87 -11.53 13.21
CA PHE A 77 -8.19 -12.17 13.31
C PHE A 77 -9.16 -11.36 14.17
N ILE A 78 -8.70 -10.79 15.28
CA ILE A 78 -9.50 -9.90 16.13
C ILE A 78 -9.81 -8.58 15.40
N VAL A 79 -8.81 -7.99 14.74
CA VAL A 79 -9.02 -6.76 13.94
C VAL A 79 -10.03 -7.00 12.81
N LYS A 80 -9.95 -8.15 12.12
CA LYS A 80 -10.89 -8.54 11.04
C LYS A 80 -12.35 -8.60 11.46
N PHE A 81 -12.66 -8.76 12.74
CA PHE A 81 -14.04 -8.74 13.25
C PHE A 81 -14.64 -7.34 13.32
N THR A 82 -13.79 -6.31 13.38
CA THR A 82 -14.19 -4.89 13.52
C THR A 82 -13.97 -4.08 12.24
N THR A 83 -13.26 -4.64 11.25
CA THR A 83 -12.93 -3.97 9.98
C THR A 83 -13.57 -4.66 8.77
N THR A 84 -14.02 -3.89 7.77
CA THR A 84 -14.38 -4.39 6.43
C THR A 84 -13.30 -5.35 5.92
N LYS A 85 -13.68 -6.44 5.21
CA LYS A 85 -12.85 -7.58 4.74
C LYS A 85 -11.44 -7.18 4.25
N ALA A 86 -10.52 -6.94 5.16
CA ALA A 86 -9.14 -6.58 4.87
C ALA A 86 -8.33 -7.86 4.68
N ARG A 87 -7.58 -7.92 3.57
CA ARG A 87 -6.65 -9.01 3.29
C ARG A 87 -5.23 -8.46 3.33
N TYR A 88 -4.59 -8.64 4.47
CA TYR A 88 -3.18 -8.32 4.66
C TYR A 88 -2.34 -9.42 4.00
N LEU A 89 -1.41 -9.02 3.14
CA LEU A 89 -0.55 -9.95 2.44
C LEU A 89 0.76 -10.14 3.21
N SER A 90 1.26 -11.37 3.21
CA SER A 90 2.63 -11.65 3.67
C SER A 90 3.68 -11.02 2.73
N PRO A 91 4.94 -10.86 3.15
CA PRO A 91 5.97 -10.28 2.29
C PRO A 91 6.23 -11.12 1.04
N LYS A 92 6.05 -12.45 1.14
CA LYS A 92 6.15 -13.38 0.01
C LYS A 92 5.03 -13.14 -1.01
N GLU A 93 3.79 -12.96 -0.56
CA GLU A 93 2.66 -12.66 -1.44
C GLU A 93 2.83 -11.31 -2.13
N ILE A 94 3.36 -10.29 -1.44
CA ILE A 94 3.68 -8.99 -2.06
C ILE A 94 4.73 -9.15 -3.15
N LYS A 95 5.83 -9.86 -2.86
CA LYS A 95 6.88 -10.13 -3.86
C LYS A 95 6.33 -10.80 -5.10
N GLU A 96 5.48 -11.82 -4.94
CA GLU A 96 4.88 -12.52 -6.06
C GLU A 96 3.92 -11.62 -6.85
N LEU A 97 3.09 -10.85 -6.15
CA LEU A 97 2.15 -9.91 -6.75
C LEU A 97 2.84 -8.84 -7.60
N THR A 98 4.01 -8.35 -7.16
CA THR A 98 4.73 -7.26 -7.84
C THR A 98 5.78 -7.72 -8.84
N LYS A 99 6.09 -9.02 -8.90
CA LYS A 99 7.20 -9.60 -9.66
C LYS A 99 7.21 -9.23 -11.15
N GLY A 100 6.03 -9.08 -11.78
CA GLY A 100 5.92 -8.70 -13.19
C GLY A 100 6.20 -7.23 -13.49
N HIS A 101 5.92 -6.34 -12.53
CA HIS A 101 5.84 -4.89 -12.76
C HIS A 101 6.95 -4.10 -12.08
N PHE A 102 7.49 -4.62 -10.97
CA PHE A 102 8.41 -3.88 -10.12
C PHE A 102 9.64 -4.68 -9.74
N ILE A 103 10.74 -3.96 -9.51
CA ILE A 103 11.94 -4.44 -8.84
C ILE A 103 11.79 -4.06 -7.37
N LEU A 104 11.81 -5.05 -6.48
CA LEU A 104 11.88 -4.79 -5.04
C LEU A 104 13.31 -4.39 -4.69
N GLU A 105 13.50 -3.14 -4.31
CA GLU A 105 14.82 -2.63 -3.89
C GLU A 105 15.04 -2.84 -2.39
N GLU A 106 14.04 -2.55 -1.57
CA GLU A 106 14.16 -2.64 -0.11
C GLU A 106 12.87 -3.17 0.53
N GLU A 107 13.04 -4.00 1.56
CA GLU A 107 11.98 -4.47 2.46
C GLU A 107 12.39 -4.09 3.90
N ILE A 108 11.67 -3.15 4.50
CA ILE A 108 11.98 -2.60 5.82
C ILE A 108 10.91 -3.04 6.80
N LEU A 109 11.32 -3.76 7.84
CA LEU A 109 10.45 -4.07 8.98
C LEU A 109 10.37 -2.85 9.90
N ILE A 110 9.17 -2.31 10.05
CA ILE A 110 8.87 -1.24 10.99
C ILE A 110 8.22 -1.88 12.23
N ARG A 111 8.97 -1.95 13.32
CA ARG A 111 8.49 -2.47 14.61
C ARG A 111 8.69 -1.42 15.69
N GLU A 112 7.61 -0.75 16.08
CA GLU A 112 7.67 0.23 17.17
C GLU A 112 7.71 -0.44 18.54
N LYS A 113 6.91 -1.49 18.73
CA LYS A 113 6.79 -2.18 20.03
C LYS A 113 6.64 -3.70 19.85
N PRO A 114 7.06 -4.51 20.83
CA PRO A 114 7.06 -5.97 20.70
C PRO A 114 5.66 -6.58 20.57
N TYR A 115 4.63 -5.90 21.07
CA TYR A 115 3.23 -6.34 21.08
C TYR A 115 2.41 -5.80 19.89
N MET A 116 2.98 -4.96 19.03
CA MET A 116 2.28 -4.43 17.86
C MET A 116 2.45 -5.37 16.65
N PRO A 117 1.44 -5.45 15.77
CA PRO A 117 1.57 -6.15 14.51
C PRO A 117 2.74 -5.59 13.71
N SER A 118 3.49 -6.49 13.06
CA SER A 118 4.62 -6.09 12.21
C SER A 118 4.14 -5.26 11.02
N ILE A 119 4.65 -4.04 10.86
CA ILE A 119 4.45 -3.24 9.64
C ILE A 119 5.66 -3.46 8.75
N VAL A 120 5.43 -3.63 7.45
CA VAL A 120 6.51 -3.77 6.47
C VAL A 120 6.33 -2.70 5.40
N LEU A 121 7.41 -1.98 5.13
CA LEU A 121 7.54 -1.05 4.02
C LEU A 121 8.30 -1.74 2.88
N PHE A 122 7.70 -1.75 1.69
CA PHE A 122 8.30 -2.22 0.46
C PHE A 122 8.61 -1.02 -0.43
N LYS A 123 9.87 -0.87 -0.83
CA LYS A 123 10.31 0.09 -1.84
C LYS A 123 10.41 -0.62 -3.18
N LEU A 124 9.48 -0.31 -4.07
CA LEU A 124 9.29 -0.98 -5.34
C LEU A 124 9.61 0.00 -6.48
N ARG A 125 10.65 -0.26 -7.26
CA ARG A 125 10.97 0.55 -8.45
C ARG A 125 10.27 0.02 -9.68
N ARG A 126 9.68 0.90 -10.47
CA ARG A 126 9.06 0.56 -11.77
C ARG A 126 10.10 -0.10 -12.67
N LYS A 127 9.76 -1.27 -13.24
CA LYS A 127 10.54 -1.92 -14.30
C LYS A 127 10.47 -1.14 -15.60
#